data_AF-A0A3S1PGH2-F1
#
_entry.id   AF-A0A3S1PGH2-F1
#
_cell.length_a   1.000
_cell.length_b   1.000
_cell.length_c   1.000
_cell.angle_alpha   90.00
_cell.angle_beta   90.00
_cell.angle_gamma   90.00
#
_symmetry.space_group_name_H-M   'P 1'
#
loop_
_entity.id
_entity.type
_entity.pdbx_description
1 polymer ?
#
loop_
_entity_poly.entity_id
_entity_poly.type
_entity_poly.pdbx_seq_one_letter_code
_entity_poly.pdbx_strand_id
1 'polypeptide(L)'
;AGVYVSHDLAVVAQIADHIVVLKSGEVQETGTTAQILSDAQHPYTRELLAAFEPKPRQAHADADAGTKELLRIDNVTAGYGAVRADGLPLIRAVNSVSLVVEKGRNLGIIGESGCGKSTLARVIAGIHPAAAGDIVFDGKQLERTAGKRSQDELREMQIVFQYADTALNPAKPVEDIISRPLAFYHGLDRQARSKRVDELLDMVRLPRTLRYRRPSELSGGQKQRVNFARALAADPKLIICDEITSALDTVVAAAVIELLKELQRELGLSYIFISHDLSVVEAICDEIMVMYNG
;
A
#
# COMPACT_ATOMS: atom_id res chain seq x y z
N ALA A 1 9.02 -27.60 -25.86
CA ALA A 1 9.37 -26.16 -25.87
C ALA A 1 8.10 -25.38 -25.62
N GLY A 2 8.11 -24.50 -24.62
CA GLY A 2 6.99 -23.64 -24.27
C GLY A 2 7.50 -22.22 -24.04
N VAL A 3 6.64 -21.23 -24.26
CA VAL A 3 6.93 -19.83 -23.93
C VAL A 3 6.21 -19.50 -22.63
N TYR A 4 6.97 -19.07 -21.62
CA TYR A 4 6.42 -18.59 -20.36
C TYR A 4 6.58 -17.07 -20.30
N VAL A 5 5.50 -16.37 -19.94
CA VAL A 5 5.47 -14.90 -19.88
C VAL A 5 5.12 -14.50 -18.45
N SER A 6 6.02 -13.79 -17.79
CA SER A 6 5.84 -13.27 -16.44
C SER A 6 6.61 -11.95 -16.27
N HIS A 7 6.18 -11.16 -15.30
CA HIS A 7 6.87 -9.96 -14.83
C HIS A 7 7.76 -10.25 -13.60
N ASP A 8 7.60 -11.44 -13.00
CA ASP A 8 8.39 -11.92 -11.87
C ASP A 8 9.60 -12.72 -12.38
N LEU A 9 10.78 -12.15 -12.20
CA LEU A 9 12.03 -12.72 -12.67
C LEU A 9 12.43 -13.99 -11.89
N ALA A 10 12.01 -14.16 -10.62
CA ALA A 10 12.31 -15.36 -9.84
C ALA A 10 11.61 -16.59 -10.42
N VAL A 11 10.34 -16.43 -10.81
CA VAL A 11 9.57 -17.51 -11.43
C VAL A 11 10.14 -17.85 -12.80
N VAL A 12 10.50 -16.83 -13.60
CA VAL A 12 11.15 -17.05 -14.90
C VAL A 12 12.49 -17.78 -14.73
N ALA A 13 13.30 -17.37 -13.77
CA ALA A 13 14.60 -17.97 -13.46
C ALA A 13 14.52 -19.45 -13.07
N GLN A 14 13.43 -19.88 -12.45
CA GLN A 14 13.24 -21.27 -12.02
C GLN A 14 12.81 -22.21 -13.15
N ILE A 15 12.20 -21.67 -14.21
CA ILE A 15 11.51 -22.48 -15.23
C ILE A 15 12.20 -22.38 -16.60
N ALA A 16 12.79 -21.23 -16.93
CA ALA A 16 13.32 -20.97 -18.26
C ALA A 16 14.80 -21.36 -18.40
N ASP A 17 15.16 -21.93 -19.55
CA ASP A 17 16.56 -22.11 -19.96
C ASP A 17 17.14 -20.82 -20.59
N HIS A 18 16.27 -20.07 -21.28
CA HIS A 18 16.56 -18.84 -21.98
C HIS A 18 15.54 -17.76 -21.64
N ILE A 19 16.02 -16.53 -21.48
CA ILE A 19 15.21 -15.37 -21.12
C ILE A 19 15.31 -14.33 -22.24
N VAL A 20 14.15 -13.79 -22.63
CA VAL A 20 14.03 -12.63 -23.53
C VAL A 20 13.41 -11.49 -22.72
N VAL A 21 14.11 -10.37 -22.63
CA VAL A 21 13.65 -9.16 -21.93
C VAL A 21 13.03 -8.22 -22.95
N LEU A 22 11.78 -7.82 -22.70
CA LEU A 22 11.00 -6.93 -23.57
C LEU A 22 10.69 -5.60 -22.85
N LYS A 23 10.75 -4.49 -23.59
CA LYS A 23 10.29 -3.17 -23.15
C LYS A 23 9.64 -2.46 -24.31
N SER A 24 8.46 -1.87 -24.11
CA SER A 24 7.74 -1.10 -25.14
C SER A 24 7.53 -1.83 -26.47
N GLY A 25 7.43 -3.17 -26.46
CA GLY A 25 7.27 -3.99 -27.66
C GLY A 25 8.56 -4.40 -28.36
N GLU A 26 9.73 -4.01 -27.84
CA GLU A 26 11.03 -4.31 -28.43
C GLU A 26 11.87 -5.22 -27.52
N VAL A 27 12.64 -6.13 -28.12
CA VAL A 27 13.60 -6.98 -27.40
C VAL A 27 14.78 -6.13 -26.95
N GLN A 28 15.01 -6.10 -25.65
CA GLN A 28 16.08 -5.36 -25.01
C GLN A 28 17.31 -6.24 -24.80
N GLU A 29 17.10 -7.51 -24.45
CA GLU A 29 18.17 -8.47 -24.20
C GLU A 29 17.67 -9.90 -24.38
N THR A 30 18.54 -10.81 -24.83
CA THR A 30 18.28 -12.25 -24.91
C THR A 30 19.52 -13.00 -24.47
N GLY A 31 19.36 -14.02 -23.61
CA GLY A 31 20.48 -14.82 -23.14
C GLY A 31 20.03 -16.11 -22.46
N THR A 32 20.98 -16.92 -22.01
CA THR A 32 20.65 -18.00 -21.06
C THR A 32 20.21 -17.38 -19.73
N THR A 33 19.45 -18.13 -18.94
CA THR A 33 19.02 -17.68 -17.60
C THR A 33 20.23 -17.27 -16.74
N ALA A 34 21.31 -18.03 -16.76
CA ALA A 34 22.54 -17.68 -16.04
C ALA A 34 23.14 -16.34 -16.51
N GLN A 35 23.23 -16.10 -17.83
CA GLN A 35 23.76 -14.86 -18.38
C GLN A 35 22.91 -13.65 -17.97
N ILE A 36 21.59 -13.76 -18.13
CA ILE A 36 20.69 -12.65 -17.79
C ILE A 36 20.74 -12.33 -16.29
N LEU A 37 20.77 -13.34 -15.41
CA LEU A 37 20.74 -13.09 -13.96
C LEU A 37 22.07 -12.59 -13.39
N SER A 38 23.20 -13.04 -13.93
CA SER A 38 24.53 -12.75 -13.35
C SER A 38 25.33 -11.68 -14.07
N ASP A 39 25.11 -11.51 -15.37
CA ASP A 39 25.89 -10.61 -16.24
C ASP A 39 25.00 -9.93 -17.29
N ALA A 40 23.87 -9.37 -16.84
CA ALA A 40 23.01 -8.56 -17.69
C ALA A 40 23.82 -7.41 -18.31
N GLN A 41 23.72 -7.25 -19.63
CA GLN A 41 24.40 -6.19 -20.37
C GLN A 41 23.50 -4.96 -20.55
N HIS A 42 22.20 -5.17 -20.73
CA HIS A 42 21.30 -4.07 -21.03
C HIS A 42 20.93 -3.28 -19.76
N PRO A 43 21.00 -1.93 -19.77
CA PRO A 43 20.69 -1.10 -18.60
C PRO A 43 19.31 -1.39 -17.99
N TYR A 44 18.29 -1.63 -18.81
CA TYR A 44 16.95 -1.96 -18.34
C TYR A 44 16.88 -3.34 -17.66
N THR A 45 17.61 -4.34 -18.16
CA THR A 45 17.68 -5.66 -17.50
C THR A 45 18.35 -5.56 -16.14
N ARG A 46 19.40 -4.74 -16.03
CA ARG A 46 20.04 -4.43 -14.74
C ARG A 46 19.09 -3.72 -13.78
N GLU A 47 18.25 -2.81 -14.28
CA GLU A 47 17.22 -2.14 -13.48
C GLU A 47 16.16 -3.14 -12.96
N LEU A 48 15.70 -4.06 -13.81
CA LEU A 48 14.79 -5.14 -13.43
C LEU A 48 15.38 -6.05 -12.34
N LEU A 49 16.65 -6.43 -12.48
CA LEU A 49 17.37 -7.25 -11.50
C LEU A 49 17.55 -6.50 -10.17
N ALA A 50 17.96 -5.24 -10.22
CA ALA A 50 18.14 -4.43 -9.01
C ALA A 50 16.82 -4.18 -8.28
N ALA A 51 15.69 -4.09 -8.99
CA ALA A 51 14.36 -3.99 -8.38
C ALA A 51 13.94 -5.29 -7.66
N PHE A 52 14.49 -6.43 -8.06
CA PHE A 52 14.22 -7.74 -7.45
C PHE A 52 15.03 -8.00 -6.17
N GLU A 53 16.21 -7.40 -6.02
CA GLU A 53 17.02 -7.46 -4.79
C GLU A 53 16.92 -6.14 -4.00
N PRO A 54 15.77 -5.82 -3.38
CA PRO A 54 15.67 -4.61 -2.58
C PRO A 54 16.67 -4.68 -1.42
N LYS A 55 17.49 -3.65 -1.28
CA LYS A 55 18.41 -3.54 -0.15
C LYS A 55 17.60 -3.54 1.14
N PRO A 56 17.92 -4.42 2.11
CA PRO A 56 17.23 -4.45 3.38
C PRO A 56 17.29 -3.06 4.01
N ARG A 57 16.17 -2.62 4.59
CA ARG A 57 16.13 -1.37 5.34
C ARG A 57 17.11 -1.48 6.51
N GLN A 58 18.03 -0.54 6.63
CA GLN A 58 18.81 -0.42 7.87
C GLN A 58 17.84 0.00 8.97
N ALA A 59 17.64 -0.87 9.97
CA ALA A 59 16.83 -0.57 11.13
C ALA A 59 17.33 0.75 11.73
N HIS A 60 16.43 1.71 11.95
CA HIS A 60 16.80 2.96 12.61
C HIS A 60 17.20 2.63 14.05
N ALA A 61 18.50 2.68 14.34
CA ALA A 61 19.07 2.42 15.66
C ALA A 61 18.74 3.51 16.71
N ASP A 62 18.03 4.58 16.32
CA ASP A 62 17.79 5.76 17.17
C ASP A 62 16.42 5.77 17.88
N ALA A 63 15.68 4.65 17.92
CA ALA A 63 14.36 4.58 18.54
C ALA A 63 14.39 4.08 20.00
N ASP A 64 15.24 4.67 20.85
CA ASP A 64 15.29 4.33 22.30
C ASP A 64 14.81 5.47 23.21
N ALA A 65 13.95 6.34 22.67
CA ALA A 65 13.33 7.44 23.41
C ALA A 65 11.81 7.47 23.21
N GLY A 66 11.09 6.55 23.87
CA GLY A 66 9.65 6.66 24.12
C GLY A 66 8.76 6.61 22.87
N THR A 67 8.85 5.54 22.08
CA THR A 67 7.93 5.29 20.96
C THR A 67 6.49 5.28 21.45
N LYS A 68 5.73 6.30 21.03
CA LYS A 68 4.31 6.43 21.39
C LYS A 68 3.49 5.54 20.45
N GLU A 69 2.69 4.64 21.02
CA GLU A 69 1.71 3.84 20.27
C GLU A 69 0.83 4.76 19.42
N LEU A 70 0.74 4.46 18.12
CA LEU A 70 -0.19 5.14 17.20
C LEU A 70 -1.49 4.34 17.06
N LEU A 71 -1.39 3.04 16.87
CA LEU A 71 -2.52 2.13 16.77
C LEU A 71 -2.29 0.93 17.67
N ARG A 72 -3.30 0.55 18.44
CA ARG A 72 -3.35 -0.69 19.21
C ARG A 72 -4.64 -1.43 18.90
N ILE A 73 -4.51 -2.71 18.60
CA ILE A 73 -5.62 -3.62 18.35
C ILE A 73 -5.55 -4.71 19.41
N ASP A 74 -6.64 -4.91 20.13
CA ASP A 74 -6.74 -5.93 21.18
C ASP A 74 -7.84 -6.93 20.84
N ASN A 75 -7.43 -8.18 20.57
CA ASN A 75 -8.29 -9.34 20.38
C ASN A 75 -9.46 -9.11 19.40
N VAL A 76 -9.20 -8.41 18.30
CA VAL A 76 -10.23 -8.10 17.31
C VAL A 76 -10.67 -9.36 16.59
N THR A 77 -11.98 -9.56 16.54
CA THR A 77 -12.62 -10.64 15.78
C THR A 77 -13.60 -10.06 14.79
N ALA A 78 -13.52 -10.50 13.53
CA ALA A 78 -14.39 -10.05 12.46
C ALA A 78 -14.56 -11.12 11.39
N GLY A 79 -15.58 -10.96 10.56
CA GLY A 79 -15.94 -12.00 9.62
C GLY A 79 -17.21 -11.72 8.86
N TYR A 80 -17.71 -12.72 8.15
CA TYR A 80 -18.81 -12.61 7.22
C TYR A 80 -19.92 -13.64 7.52
N GLY A 81 -21.08 -13.42 6.90
CA GLY A 81 -22.26 -14.27 7.07
C GLY A 81 -23.13 -13.86 8.26
N ALA A 82 -24.10 -14.71 8.56
CA ALA A 82 -25.05 -14.46 9.64
C ALA A 82 -24.33 -14.34 10.99
N VAL A 83 -24.80 -13.40 11.82
CA VAL A 83 -24.34 -13.29 13.21
C VAL A 83 -24.98 -14.44 14.01
N ARG A 84 -24.14 -15.21 14.69
CA ARG A 84 -24.56 -16.33 15.53
C ARG A 84 -25.09 -15.80 16.87
N ALA A 85 -25.67 -16.69 17.67
CA ALA A 85 -26.23 -16.34 18.98
C ALA A 85 -25.18 -15.78 19.97
N ASP A 86 -23.90 -16.09 19.76
CA ASP A 86 -22.76 -15.57 20.53
C ASP A 86 -22.31 -14.16 20.08
N GLY A 87 -22.99 -13.55 19.11
CA GLY A 87 -22.63 -12.24 18.56
C GLY A 87 -21.48 -12.29 17.54
N LEU A 88 -20.94 -13.47 17.23
CA LEU A 88 -19.83 -13.66 16.30
C LEU A 88 -20.33 -14.01 14.90
N PRO A 89 -19.57 -13.66 13.85
CA PRO A 89 -19.92 -14.00 12.48
C PRO A 89 -19.80 -15.52 12.24
N LEU A 90 -20.63 -16.04 11.33
CA LEU A 90 -20.59 -17.45 10.92
C LEU A 90 -19.21 -17.86 10.40
N ILE A 91 -18.59 -17.01 9.58
CA ILE A 91 -17.25 -17.20 9.04
C ILE A 91 -16.34 -16.17 9.70
N ARG A 92 -15.45 -16.60 10.59
CA ARG A 92 -14.45 -15.71 11.21
C ARG A 92 -13.25 -15.61 10.28
N ALA A 93 -13.10 -14.46 9.65
CA ALA A 93 -11.96 -14.17 8.77
C ALA A 93 -10.79 -13.54 9.53
N VAL A 94 -11.05 -12.97 10.70
CA VAL A 94 -10.07 -12.44 11.65
C VAL A 94 -10.48 -12.95 13.02
N ASN A 95 -9.58 -13.59 13.76
CA ASN A 95 -9.94 -14.26 15.02
C ASN A 95 -8.99 -13.88 16.17
N SER A 96 -9.45 -12.96 17.03
CA SER A 96 -8.71 -12.47 18.20
C SER A 96 -7.32 -11.91 17.87
N VAL A 97 -7.21 -11.18 16.77
CA VAL A 97 -5.95 -10.54 16.36
C VAL A 97 -5.61 -9.38 17.27
N SER A 98 -4.36 -9.33 17.73
CA SER A 98 -3.78 -8.21 18.46
C SER A 98 -2.49 -7.73 17.80
N LEU A 99 -2.32 -6.42 17.68
CA LEU A 99 -1.11 -5.81 17.13
C LEU A 99 -0.95 -4.38 17.62
N VAL A 100 0.27 -3.86 17.50
CA VAL A 100 0.61 -2.45 17.79
C VAL A 100 1.34 -1.88 16.59
N VAL A 101 1.07 -0.62 16.28
CA VAL A 101 1.84 0.19 15.32
C VAL A 101 2.32 1.43 16.04
N GLU A 102 3.62 1.65 16.06
CA GLU A 102 4.24 2.83 16.65
C GLU A 102 4.25 4.01 15.66
N LYS A 103 4.28 5.24 16.20
CA LYS A 103 4.42 6.45 15.37
C LYS A 103 5.72 6.44 14.58
N GLY A 104 5.63 6.72 13.29
CA GLY A 104 6.77 6.75 12.37
C GLY A 104 7.33 5.39 12.00
N ARG A 105 6.71 4.27 12.44
CA ARG A 105 7.12 2.91 12.11
C ARG A 105 6.10 2.20 11.22
N ASN A 106 6.60 1.21 10.49
CA ASN A 106 5.85 0.45 9.51
C ASN A 106 5.67 -1.00 9.95
N LEU A 107 4.42 -1.46 9.98
CA LEU A 107 4.08 -2.85 10.24
C LEU A 107 3.74 -3.56 8.92
N GLY A 108 4.46 -4.62 8.60
CA GLY A 108 4.14 -5.54 7.51
C GLY A 108 3.17 -6.62 7.97
N ILE A 109 2.17 -6.95 7.15
CA ILE A 109 1.26 -8.07 7.40
C ILE A 109 1.32 -9.02 6.20
N ILE A 110 1.78 -10.24 6.45
CA ILE A 110 1.96 -11.28 5.43
C ILE A 110 1.12 -12.51 5.76
N GLY A 111 0.88 -13.36 4.76
CA GLY A 111 0.15 -14.61 4.91
C GLY A 111 -0.48 -15.06 3.61
N GLU A 112 -1.00 -16.29 3.58
CA GLU A 112 -1.63 -16.88 2.39
C GLU A 112 -2.86 -16.07 1.91
N SER A 113 -3.22 -16.25 0.64
CA SER A 113 -4.47 -15.67 0.13
C SER A 113 -5.66 -16.20 0.93
N GLY A 114 -6.54 -15.31 1.37
CA GLY A 114 -7.71 -15.67 2.18
C GLY A 114 -7.47 -15.80 3.68
N CYS A 115 -6.25 -15.59 4.20
CA CYS A 115 -5.98 -15.73 5.65
C CYS A 115 -6.51 -14.58 6.54
N GLY A 116 -7.16 -13.57 5.97
CA GLY A 116 -7.81 -12.50 6.74
C GLY A 116 -7.22 -11.09 6.61
N LYS A 117 -6.07 -10.91 5.95
CA LYS A 117 -5.32 -9.62 5.88
C LYS A 117 -6.17 -8.43 5.43
N SER A 118 -6.81 -8.52 4.26
CA SER A 118 -7.65 -7.44 3.74
C SER A 118 -8.93 -7.24 4.57
N THR A 119 -9.41 -8.29 5.25
CA THR A 119 -10.51 -8.15 6.22
C THR A 119 -10.05 -7.34 7.43
N LEU A 120 -8.86 -7.66 7.97
CA LEU A 120 -8.26 -6.90 9.07
C LEU A 120 -8.04 -5.42 8.68
N ALA A 121 -7.48 -5.12 7.51
CA ALA A 121 -7.35 -3.74 7.02
C ALA A 121 -8.69 -2.99 6.98
N ARG A 122 -9.75 -3.62 6.46
CA ARG A 122 -11.09 -3.02 6.40
C ARG A 122 -11.69 -2.82 7.79
N VAL A 123 -11.38 -3.70 8.74
CA VAL A 123 -11.79 -3.55 10.15
C VAL A 123 -11.10 -2.37 10.82
N ILE A 124 -9.78 -2.25 10.63
CA ILE A 124 -9.00 -1.13 11.14
C ILE A 124 -9.55 0.18 10.58
N ALA A 125 -9.78 0.25 9.26
CA ALA A 125 -10.37 1.41 8.58
C ALA A 125 -11.84 1.68 8.94
N GLY A 126 -12.52 0.78 9.65
CA GLY A 126 -13.95 0.90 10.00
C GLY A 126 -14.90 0.68 8.83
N ILE A 127 -14.42 0.18 7.69
CA ILE A 127 -15.22 -0.20 6.52
C ILE A 127 -16.00 -1.48 6.81
N HIS A 128 -15.38 -2.40 7.55
CA HIS A 128 -16.01 -3.64 8.02
C HIS A 128 -16.09 -3.63 9.54
N PRO A 129 -17.25 -3.85 10.18
CA PRO A 129 -17.34 -3.79 11.63
C PRO A 129 -16.60 -4.97 12.30
N ALA A 130 -15.90 -4.68 13.40
CA ALA A 130 -15.48 -5.71 14.33
C ALA A 130 -16.68 -6.29 15.10
N ALA A 131 -16.71 -7.61 15.28
CA ALA A 131 -17.69 -8.29 16.12
C ALA A 131 -17.27 -8.25 17.61
N ALA A 132 -15.97 -8.35 17.88
CA ALA A 132 -15.39 -8.26 19.21
C ALA A 132 -14.00 -7.61 19.16
N GLY A 133 -13.47 -7.26 20.33
CA GLY A 133 -12.19 -6.59 20.50
C GLY A 133 -12.27 -5.07 20.36
N ASP A 134 -11.14 -4.44 20.59
CA ASP A 134 -11.00 -2.99 20.69
C ASP A 134 -9.91 -2.47 19.75
N ILE A 135 -10.12 -1.27 19.23
CA ILE A 135 -9.17 -0.56 18.37
C ILE A 135 -8.95 0.81 19.01
N VAL A 136 -7.71 1.11 19.38
CA VAL A 136 -7.29 2.40 19.95
C VAL A 136 -6.35 3.08 18.96
N PHE A 137 -6.66 4.32 18.60
CA PHE A 137 -5.86 5.13 17.68
C PHE A 137 -5.52 6.48 18.30
N ASP A 138 -4.24 6.80 18.36
CA ASP A 138 -3.65 7.97 19.02
C ASP A 138 -4.21 8.21 20.45
N GLY A 139 -4.38 7.12 21.20
CA GLY A 139 -4.90 7.12 22.57
C GLY A 139 -6.43 7.19 22.70
N LYS A 140 -7.18 7.15 21.59
CA LYS A 140 -8.65 7.17 21.59
C LYS A 140 -9.22 5.85 21.10
N GLN A 141 -10.20 5.30 21.82
CA GLN A 141 -10.92 4.11 21.36
C GLN A 141 -11.80 4.48 20.15
N LEU A 142 -11.61 3.78 19.04
CA LEU A 142 -12.36 4.00 17.82
C LEU A 142 -13.67 3.22 17.83
N GLU A 143 -14.71 3.85 17.29
CA GLU A 143 -15.92 3.16 16.92
C GLU A 143 -15.65 2.08 15.86
N ARG A 144 -16.43 0.99 15.94
CA ARG A 144 -16.26 -0.19 15.07
C ARG A 144 -16.56 0.09 13.60
N THR A 145 -17.33 1.14 13.30
CA THR A 145 -17.68 1.54 11.94
C THR A 145 -17.27 2.97 11.65
N ALA A 146 -16.78 3.20 10.43
CA ALA A 146 -16.30 4.51 9.98
C ALA A 146 -17.38 5.60 10.07
N GLY A 147 -18.65 5.26 9.83
CA GLY A 147 -19.76 6.21 9.90
C GLY A 147 -20.03 6.79 11.28
N LYS A 148 -19.46 6.22 12.35
CA LYS A 148 -19.56 6.73 13.73
C LYS A 148 -18.27 7.39 14.22
N ARG A 149 -17.18 7.28 13.46
CA ARG A 149 -15.92 7.94 13.78
C ARG A 149 -16.00 9.42 13.45
N SER A 150 -15.28 10.23 14.20
CA SER A 150 -15.12 11.66 13.94
C SER A 150 -14.40 11.91 12.61
N GLN A 151 -14.59 13.10 12.05
CA GLN A 151 -13.90 13.47 10.81
C GLN A 151 -12.39 13.44 10.96
N ASP A 152 -11.84 13.82 12.11
CA ASP A 152 -10.40 13.76 12.36
C ASP A 152 -9.88 12.32 12.43
N GLU A 153 -10.60 11.39 13.06
CA GLU A 153 -10.20 9.98 13.08
C GLU A 153 -10.20 9.38 11.67
N LEU A 154 -11.18 9.74 10.84
CA LEU A 154 -11.22 9.33 9.44
C LEU A 154 -10.11 9.99 8.63
N ARG A 155 -9.85 11.28 8.85
CA ARG A 155 -8.80 12.05 8.16
C ARG A 155 -7.41 11.50 8.45
N GLU A 156 -7.12 11.25 9.73
CA GLU A 156 -5.80 10.82 10.20
C GLU A 156 -5.48 9.35 9.89
N MET A 157 -6.49 8.54 9.56
CA MET A 157 -6.34 7.13 9.15
C MET A 157 -6.89 6.91 7.75
N GLN A 158 -6.00 6.78 6.77
CA GLN A 158 -6.38 6.55 5.37
C GLN A 158 -6.10 5.12 4.93
N ILE A 159 -6.83 4.66 3.91
CA ILE A 159 -6.59 3.38 3.26
C ILE A 159 -6.38 3.57 1.75
N VAL A 160 -5.37 2.87 1.25
CA VAL A 160 -5.01 2.77 -0.16
C VAL A 160 -5.27 1.32 -0.58
N PHE A 161 -6.35 1.13 -1.32
CA PHE A 161 -6.79 -0.18 -1.79
C PHE A 161 -5.87 -0.74 -2.89
N GLN A 162 -5.89 -2.07 -3.02
CA GLN A 162 -5.14 -2.86 -4.00
C GLN A 162 -5.29 -2.35 -5.43
N TYR A 163 -6.52 -2.14 -5.89
CA TYR A 163 -6.79 -1.70 -7.25
C TYR A 163 -7.10 -0.21 -7.28
N ALA A 164 -6.17 0.61 -7.79
CA ALA A 164 -6.44 2.04 -8.00
C ALA A 164 -7.66 2.29 -8.89
N ASP A 165 -7.97 1.39 -9.83
CA ASP A 165 -9.15 1.50 -10.70
C ASP A 165 -10.48 1.48 -9.94
N THR A 166 -10.56 0.81 -8.79
CA THR A 166 -11.77 0.81 -7.95
C THR A 166 -11.78 1.95 -6.94
N ALA A 167 -10.60 2.48 -6.59
CA ALA A 167 -10.45 3.60 -5.65
C ALA A 167 -10.64 4.97 -6.32
N LEU A 168 -10.27 5.11 -7.59
CA LEU A 168 -10.37 6.36 -8.35
C LEU A 168 -11.68 6.43 -9.12
N ASN A 169 -12.36 7.59 -9.07
CA ASN A 169 -13.57 7.78 -9.87
C ASN A 169 -13.21 8.03 -11.35
N PRO A 170 -13.52 7.11 -12.28
CA PRO A 170 -13.09 7.21 -13.69
C PRO A 170 -13.72 8.40 -14.43
N ALA A 171 -14.84 8.93 -13.93
CA ALA A 171 -15.53 10.08 -14.53
C ALA A 171 -14.93 11.43 -14.11
N LYS A 172 -13.97 11.46 -13.19
CA LYS A 172 -13.40 12.69 -12.62
C LYS A 172 -11.93 12.84 -13.01
N PRO A 173 -11.47 14.08 -13.28
CA PRO A 173 -10.05 14.34 -13.47
C PRO A 173 -9.27 14.12 -12.17
N VAL A 174 -7.97 13.91 -12.30
CA VAL A 174 -7.03 13.74 -11.17
C VAL A 174 -7.14 14.89 -10.16
N GLU A 175 -7.25 16.13 -10.65
CA GLU A 175 -7.44 17.31 -9.79
C GLU A 175 -8.66 17.19 -8.88
N ASP A 176 -9.81 16.78 -9.42
CA ASP A 176 -11.06 16.65 -8.64
C ASP A 176 -10.93 15.53 -7.59
N ILE A 177 -10.25 14.44 -7.94
CA ILE A 177 -10.06 13.30 -7.04
C ILE A 177 -9.19 13.70 -5.85
N ILE A 178 -8.05 14.37 -6.09
CA ILE A 178 -7.13 14.82 -5.04
C ILE A 178 -7.73 16.03 -4.27
N SER A 179 -8.49 16.90 -4.93
CA SER A 179 -9.12 18.07 -4.31
C SER A 179 -10.25 17.71 -3.34
N ARG A 180 -10.87 16.53 -3.49
CA ARG A 180 -12.04 16.15 -2.70
C ARG A 180 -11.72 16.02 -1.19
N PRO A 181 -10.69 15.28 -0.76
CA PRO A 181 -10.24 15.29 0.64
C PRO A 181 -9.88 16.68 1.15
N LEU A 182 -9.17 17.48 0.34
CA LEU A 182 -8.78 18.85 0.71
C LEU A 182 -9.99 19.75 1.01
N ALA A 183 -11.05 19.62 0.20
CA ALA A 183 -12.29 20.35 0.42
C ALA A 183 -13.03 19.85 1.67
N PHE A 184 -13.09 18.53 1.81
CA PHE A 184 -13.92 17.86 2.80
C PHE A 184 -13.36 17.99 4.22
N TYR A 185 -12.05 17.79 4.38
CA TYR A 185 -11.41 17.77 5.69
C TYR A 185 -10.83 19.12 6.11
N HIS A 186 -10.35 19.92 5.16
CA HIS A 186 -9.63 21.15 5.45
C HIS A 186 -10.39 22.42 5.08
N GLY A 187 -11.54 22.29 4.40
CA GLY A 187 -12.36 23.43 3.99
C GLY A 187 -11.65 24.40 3.03
N LEU A 188 -10.59 23.93 2.34
CA LEU A 188 -9.77 24.79 1.49
C LEU A 188 -10.58 25.37 0.32
N ASP A 189 -10.34 26.64 0.02
CA ASP A 189 -10.93 27.30 -1.14
C ASP A 189 -10.40 26.73 -2.47
N ARG A 190 -10.92 27.23 -3.60
CA ARG A 190 -10.50 26.73 -4.92
C ARG A 190 -9.02 26.97 -5.23
N GLN A 191 -8.48 28.14 -4.87
CA GLN A 191 -7.11 28.52 -5.21
C GLN A 191 -6.12 27.75 -4.34
N ALA A 192 -6.36 27.65 -3.04
CA ALA A 192 -5.59 26.86 -2.11
C ALA A 192 -5.60 25.37 -2.47
N ARG A 193 -6.76 24.81 -2.85
CA ARG A 193 -6.85 23.42 -3.33
C ARG A 193 -6.02 23.19 -4.58
N SER A 194 -6.14 24.05 -5.58
CA SER A 194 -5.36 23.93 -6.82
C SER A 194 -3.84 23.93 -6.54
N LYS A 195 -3.38 24.80 -5.63
CA LYS A 195 -1.96 24.84 -5.24
C LYS A 195 -1.55 23.56 -4.51
N ARG A 196 -2.36 23.10 -3.56
CA ARG A 196 -2.07 21.89 -2.79
C ARG A 196 -2.11 20.62 -3.64
N VAL A 197 -2.96 20.56 -4.67
CA VAL A 197 -2.94 19.47 -5.67
C VAL A 197 -1.61 19.41 -6.39
N ASP A 198 -1.06 20.55 -6.82
CA ASP A 198 0.25 20.60 -7.47
C ASP A 198 1.36 20.08 -6.54
N GLU A 199 1.36 20.51 -5.28
CA GLU A 199 2.31 20.02 -4.27
C GLU A 199 2.19 18.50 -4.06
N LEU A 200 0.97 17.98 -3.99
CA LEU A 200 0.73 16.54 -3.82
C LEU A 200 1.17 15.73 -5.04
N LEU A 201 0.97 16.26 -6.27
CA LEU A 201 1.46 15.63 -7.49
C LEU A 201 2.99 15.60 -7.53
N ASP A 202 3.64 16.70 -7.12
CA ASP A 202 5.10 16.75 -7.02
C ASP A 202 5.63 15.74 -5.99
N MET A 203 4.99 15.65 -4.81
CA MET A 203 5.33 14.67 -3.77
C MET A 203 5.29 13.24 -4.31
N VAL A 204 4.24 12.87 -5.06
CA VAL A 204 4.13 11.53 -5.65
C VAL A 204 4.89 11.38 -6.97
N ARG A 205 5.78 12.32 -7.30
CA ARG A 205 6.63 12.31 -8.50
C ARG A 205 5.81 12.15 -9.79
N LEU A 206 4.72 12.90 -9.90
CA LEU A 206 3.87 12.98 -11.08
C LEU A 206 3.93 14.39 -11.70
N PRO A 207 4.03 14.51 -13.03
CA PRO A 207 4.00 15.82 -13.66
C PRO A 207 2.63 16.48 -13.46
N ARG A 208 2.62 17.75 -13.08
CA ARG A 208 1.41 18.54 -12.82
C ARG A 208 0.43 18.57 -13.99
N THR A 209 0.90 18.37 -15.22
CA THR A 209 0.05 18.26 -16.42
C THR A 209 -0.97 17.13 -16.34
N LEU A 210 -0.73 16.10 -15.52
CA LEU A 210 -1.67 15.00 -15.29
C LEU A 210 -2.91 15.42 -14.50
N ARG A 211 -2.91 16.58 -13.83
CA ARG A 211 -4.08 17.04 -13.04
C ARG A 211 -5.38 17.10 -13.85
N TYR A 212 -5.28 17.36 -15.16
CA TYR A 212 -6.43 17.46 -16.06
C TYR A 212 -6.82 16.13 -16.72
N ARG A 213 -6.00 15.09 -16.57
CA ARG A 213 -6.27 13.75 -17.10
C ARG A 213 -7.27 13.01 -16.25
N ARG A 214 -7.95 12.04 -16.85
CA ARG A 214 -8.81 11.07 -16.18
C ARG A 214 -8.04 9.77 -15.88
N PRO A 215 -8.46 8.97 -14.89
CA PRO A 215 -7.81 7.71 -14.56
C PRO A 215 -7.61 6.78 -15.77
N SER A 216 -8.55 6.74 -16.72
CA SER A 216 -8.44 5.92 -17.94
C SER A 216 -7.26 6.28 -18.85
N GLU A 217 -6.71 7.49 -18.72
CA GLU A 217 -5.57 7.98 -19.51
C GLU A 217 -4.22 7.75 -18.80
N LEU A 218 -4.22 7.13 -17.62
CA LEU A 218 -3.04 6.91 -16.79
C LEU A 218 -2.56 5.46 -16.86
N SER A 219 -1.24 5.26 -16.74
CA SER A 219 -0.68 3.93 -16.50
C SER A 219 -1.04 3.39 -15.10
N GLY A 220 -0.90 2.08 -14.87
CA GLY A 220 -1.15 1.48 -13.56
C GLY A 220 -0.37 2.14 -12.42
N GLY A 221 0.94 2.36 -12.62
CA GLY A 221 1.77 3.07 -11.64
C GLY A 221 1.36 4.52 -11.40
N GLN A 222 0.93 5.24 -12.44
CA GLN A 222 0.41 6.60 -12.30
C GLN A 222 -0.91 6.62 -11.52
N LYS A 223 -1.83 5.69 -11.79
CA LYS A 223 -3.06 5.54 -11.00
C LYS A 223 -2.76 5.25 -9.53
N GLN A 224 -1.78 4.39 -9.24
CA GLN A 224 -1.41 4.09 -7.86
C GLN A 224 -0.87 5.32 -7.13
N ARG A 225 0.01 6.09 -7.78
CA ARG A 225 0.55 7.34 -7.24
C ARG A 225 -0.55 8.39 -7.02
N VAL A 226 -1.54 8.50 -7.92
CA VAL A 226 -2.72 9.36 -7.72
C VAL A 226 -3.57 8.88 -6.54
N ASN A 227 -3.77 7.57 -6.39
CA ASN A 227 -4.50 7.00 -5.24
C ASN A 227 -3.77 7.29 -3.92
N PHE A 228 -2.44 7.26 -3.92
CA PHE A 228 -1.63 7.66 -2.77
C PHE A 228 -1.73 9.16 -2.49
N ALA A 229 -1.61 10.02 -3.52
CA ALA A 229 -1.79 11.47 -3.38
C ALA A 229 -3.17 11.84 -2.80
N ARG A 230 -4.23 11.10 -3.19
CA ARG A 230 -5.58 11.23 -2.63
C ARG A 230 -5.59 10.93 -1.12
N ALA A 231 -4.88 9.89 -0.66
CA ALA A 231 -4.78 9.59 0.76
C ALA A 231 -3.97 10.67 1.51
N LEU A 232 -2.83 11.08 0.96
CA LEU A 232 -1.99 12.15 1.52
C LEU A 232 -2.72 13.50 1.63
N ALA A 233 -3.67 13.77 0.73
CA ALA A 233 -4.47 14.98 0.78
C ALA A 233 -5.27 15.17 2.09
N ALA A 234 -5.47 14.12 2.88
CA ALA A 234 -6.08 14.21 4.20
C ALA A 234 -5.09 14.65 5.30
N ASP A 235 -3.79 14.71 5.00
CA ASP A 235 -2.68 14.82 5.96
C ASP A 235 -2.77 13.74 7.07
N PRO A 236 -2.70 12.44 6.68
CA PRO A 236 -2.87 11.33 7.59
C PRO A 236 -1.68 11.16 8.55
N LYS A 237 -1.90 10.43 9.66
CA LYS A 237 -0.84 9.88 10.51
C LYS A 237 -0.54 8.42 10.16
N LEU A 238 -1.57 7.67 9.77
CA LEU A 238 -1.51 6.26 9.40
C LEU A 238 -2.09 6.04 8.00
N ILE A 239 -1.36 5.32 7.14
CA ILE A 239 -1.89 4.83 5.87
C ILE A 239 -1.84 3.29 5.86
N ILE A 240 -2.99 2.68 5.60
CA ILE A 240 -3.12 1.24 5.39
C ILE A 240 -2.99 0.96 3.89
N CYS A 241 -1.96 0.22 3.52
CA CYS A 241 -1.64 -0.17 2.16
C CYS A 241 -2.04 -1.63 1.95
N ASP A 242 -3.16 -1.87 1.27
CA ASP A 242 -3.68 -3.22 1.00
C ASP A 242 -3.21 -3.69 -0.39
N GLU A 243 -2.12 -4.47 -0.46
CA GLU A 243 -1.57 -5.06 -1.70
C GLU A 243 -1.30 -4.04 -2.82
N ILE A 244 -0.81 -2.85 -2.48
CA ILE A 244 -0.70 -1.72 -3.41
C ILE A 244 0.35 -1.88 -4.53
N THR A 245 1.23 -2.87 -4.43
CA THR A 245 2.27 -3.18 -5.43
C THR A 245 1.93 -4.41 -6.27
N SER A 246 0.90 -5.20 -5.92
CA SER A 246 0.68 -6.52 -6.51
C SER A 246 0.32 -6.51 -7.99
N ALA A 247 -0.21 -5.39 -8.49
CA ALA A 247 -0.64 -5.22 -9.88
C ALA A 247 0.36 -4.40 -10.72
N LEU A 248 1.53 -4.08 -10.17
CA LEU A 248 2.56 -3.27 -10.82
C LEU A 248 3.71 -4.17 -11.28
N ASP A 249 4.38 -3.79 -12.37
CA ASP A 249 5.66 -4.40 -12.72
C ASP A 249 6.71 -4.09 -11.64
N THR A 250 7.75 -4.93 -11.57
CA THR A 250 8.76 -4.89 -10.49
C THR A 250 9.49 -3.55 -10.39
N VAL A 251 9.82 -2.93 -11.52
CA VAL A 251 10.49 -1.61 -11.55
C VAL A 251 9.57 -0.52 -11.01
N VAL A 252 8.32 -0.50 -11.46
CA VAL A 252 7.32 0.47 -10.96
C VAL A 252 7.01 0.23 -9.48
N ALA A 253 6.90 -1.02 -9.04
CA ALA A 253 6.71 -1.39 -7.64
C ALA A 253 7.86 -0.87 -6.77
N ALA A 254 9.12 -1.13 -7.16
CA ALA A 254 10.30 -0.63 -6.45
C ALA A 254 10.31 0.91 -6.37
N ALA A 255 9.97 1.60 -7.47
CA ALA A 255 9.87 3.06 -7.48
C ALA A 255 8.76 3.59 -6.54
N VAL A 256 7.64 2.86 -6.40
CA VAL A 256 6.59 3.19 -5.42
C VAL A 256 7.08 2.95 -3.99
N ILE A 257 7.79 1.86 -3.72
CA ILE A 257 8.35 1.59 -2.38
C ILE A 257 9.35 2.67 -1.95
N GLU A 258 10.24 3.11 -2.83
CA GLU A 258 11.18 4.19 -2.53
C GLU A 258 10.47 5.53 -2.27
N LEU A 259 9.39 5.82 -3.01
CA LEU A 259 8.52 6.96 -2.74
C LEU A 259 7.89 6.87 -1.33
N LEU A 260 7.37 5.71 -0.94
CA LEU A 260 6.77 5.54 0.39
C LEU A 260 7.78 5.75 1.51
N LYS A 261 9.01 5.25 1.36
CA LYS A 261 10.11 5.45 2.32
C LYS A 261 10.50 6.93 2.46
N GLU A 262 10.54 7.66 1.35
CA GLU A 262 10.77 9.11 1.36
C GLU A 262 9.67 9.83 2.13
N LEU A 263 8.41 9.58 1.79
CA LEU A 263 7.26 10.23 2.42
C LEU A 263 7.12 9.89 3.91
N GLN A 264 7.47 8.67 4.31
CA GLN A 264 7.54 8.30 5.73
C GLN A 264 8.53 9.19 6.49
N ARG A 265 9.72 9.39 5.94
CA ARG A 265 10.79 10.18 6.57
C ARG A 265 10.45 11.67 6.62
N GLU A 266 9.89 12.20 5.54
CA GLU A 266 9.58 13.62 5.44
C GLU A 266 8.33 14.03 6.24
N LEU A 267 7.32 13.17 6.27
CA LEU A 267 6.02 13.49 6.87
C LEU A 267 5.78 12.81 8.22
N GLY A 268 6.67 11.91 8.66
CA GLY A 268 6.52 11.15 9.90
C GLY A 268 5.34 10.17 9.88
N LEU A 269 4.98 9.66 8.70
CA LEU A 269 3.86 8.72 8.53
C LEU A 269 4.20 7.36 9.15
N SER A 270 3.15 6.65 9.60
CA SER A 270 3.21 5.21 9.84
C SER A 270 2.46 4.46 8.74
N TYR A 271 2.92 3.26 8.40
CA TYR A 271 2.25 2.38 7.45
C TYR A 271 1.84 1.04 8.08
N ILE A 272 0.67 0.55 7.68
CA ILE A 272 0.38 -0.90 7.71
C ILE A 272 0.46 -1.38 6.28
N PHE A 273 1.39 -2.27 5.98
CA PHE A 273 1.66 -2.74 4.64
C PHE A 273 1.27 -4.21 4.50
N ILE A 274 0.20 -4.48 3.77
CA ILE A 274 -0.24 -5.85 3.46
C ILE A 274 0.33 -6.25 2.12
N SER A 275 1.04 -7.38 2.09
CA SER A 275 1.60 -7.94 0.87
C SER A 275 1.72 -9.46 0.98
N HIS A 276 1.81 -10.13 -0.15
CA HIS A 276 2.28 -11.51 -0.25
C HIS A 276 3.75 -11.61 -0.72
N ASP A 277 4.32 -10.49 -1.18
CA ASP A 277 5.71 -10.37 -1.58
C ASP A 277 6.57 -10.01 -0.36
N LEU A 278 7.42 -10.96 0.06
CA LEU A 278 8.35 -10.82 1.18
C LEU A 278 9.43 -9.77 0.93
N SER A 279 9.94 -9.69 -0.30
CA SER A 279 10.99 -8.74 -0.68
C SER A 279 10.51 -7.30 -0.51
N VAL A 280 9.25 -7.04 -0.87
CA VAL A 280 8.61 -5.73 -0.66
C VAL A 280 8.46 -5.40 0.83
N VAL A 281 8.03 -6.37 1.64
CA VAL A 281 7.83 -6.18 3.08
C VAL A 281 9.15 -5.94 3.80
N GLU A 282 10.17 -6.73 3.49
CA GLU A 282 11.54 -6.57 4.01
C GLU A 282 12.14 -5.21 3.64
N ALA A 283 11.81 -4.69 2.45
CA ALA A 283 12.30 -3.39 2.02
C ALA A 283 11.73 -2.23 2.84
N ILE A 284 10.47 -2.29 3.30
CA ILE A 284 9.75 -1.12 3.83
C ILE A 284 9.38 -1.21 5.31
N CYS A 285 9.14 -2.41 5.84
CA CYS A 285 8.57 -2.62 7.17
C CYS A 285 9.65 -2.72 8.26
N ASP A 286 9.33 -2.21 9.44
CA ASP A 286 10.18 -2.31 10.63
C ASP A 286 9.87 -3.57 11.43
N GLU A 287 8.61 -4.01 11.39
CA GLU A 287 8.11 -5.23 12.04
C GLU A 287 7.22 -6.00 11.08
N ILE A 288 7.15 -7.32 11.24
CA ILE A 288 6.36 -8.20 10.37
C ILE A 288 5.46 -9.07 11.23
N MET A 289 4.16 -9.02 10.96
CA MET A 289 3.15 -9.92 11.49
C MET A 289 2.78 -10.96 10.43
N VAL A 290 2.78 -12.22 10.84
CA VAL A 290 2.33 -13.33 9.98
C VAL A 290 0.92 -13.74 10.39
N MET A 291 -0.02 -13.68 9.44
CA MET A 291 -1.39 -14.15 9.61
C MET A 291 -1.58 -15.52 8.98
N TYR A 292 -2.12 -16.46 9.75
CA TYR A 292 -2.46 -17.81 9.29
C TYR A 292 -3.85 -18.19 9.79
N ASN A 293 -4.78 -18.44 8.85
CA ASN A 293 -6.14 -18.89 9.10
C ASN A 293 -6.97 -18.02 10.09
N GLY A 294 -6.82 -16.70 10.02
CA GLY A 294 -7.64 -15.72 10.74
C GLY A 294 -7.10 -15.25 12.07
#